data_AF-A0A7C1QGI4-F1
#
_entry.id   AF-A0A7C1QGI4-F1
#
_cell.length_a   1.000
_cell.length_b   1.000
_cell.length_c   1.000
_cell.angle_alpha   90.00
_cell.angle_beta   90.00
_cell.angle_gamma   90.00
#
_symmetry.space_group_name_H-M   'P 1'
#
loop_
_entity.id
_entity.type
_entity.pdbx_description
1 polymer ?
#
loop_
_entity_poly.entity_id
_entity_poly.type
_entity_poly.pdbx_seq_one_letter_code
_entity_poly.pdbx_strand_id
1 'polypeptide(L)'
;MTIGRNRNTSPTATVSGGITLNSSSSTTIAVANTNRVFLHVSNNDNAIGFWLKLQPASVDDDMKGIFISSKVGAIPFWEMPTDNIYTGELCAITEAGTFEIFITEY
;
A
#
# COMPACT_ATOMS: atom_id res chain seq x y z
N MET A 1 6.41 -2.77 -16.41
CA MET A 1 5.64 -3.29 -15.25
C MET A 1 5.44 -4.78 -15.48
N THR A 2 5.97 -5.64 -14.60
CA THR A 2 5.79 -7.09 -14.73
C THR A 2 4.60 -7.49 -13.86
N ILE A 3 3.54 -7.98 -14.50
CA ILE A 3 2.39 -8.56 -13.82
C ILE A 3 2.60 -10.07 -13.79
N GLY A 4 2.70 -10.65 -12.59
CA GLY A 4 2.92 -12.08 -12.38
C GLY A 4 1.62 -12.87 -12.16
N ARG A 5 1.69 -14.20 -12.28
CA ARG A 5 0.62 -15.12 -11.83
C ARG A 5 0.91 -15.63 -10.42
N ASN A 6 -0.16 -15.88 -9.66
CA ASN A 6 -0.07 -16.47 -8.32
C ASN A 6 0.55 -17.86 -8.33
N ARG A 7 1.61 -18.05 -7.52
CA ARG A 7 2.37 -19.29 -7.39
C ARG A 7 2.55 -19.75 -5.94
N ASN A 8 2.09 -18.98 -4.95
CA ASN A 8 2.36 -19.28 -3.54
C ASN A 8 1.18 -20.05 -2.94
N THR A 9 1.51 -21.14 -2.25
CA THR A 9 0.61 -22.15 -1.70
C THR A 9 0.66 -22.22 -0.17
N SER A 10 1.38 -21.31 0.50
CA SER A 10 1.57 -21.28 1.96
C SER A 10 0.76 -20.15 2.61
N PRO A 11 -0.10 -20.42 3.61
CA PRO A 11 -1.10 -19.46 4.10
C PRO A 11 -0.64 -18.59 5.28
N THR A 12 0.65 -18.24 5.38
CA THR A 12 1.13 -17.41 6.50
C THR A 12 1.00 -15.93 6.18
N ALA A 13 -0.02 -15.29 6.76
CA ALA A 13 -0.19 -13.84 6.69
C ALA A 13 0.82 -13.13 7.62
N THR A 14 1.38 -12.03 7.15
CA THR A 14 2.19 -11.10 7.97
C THR A 14 1.51 -9.75 8.00
N VAL A 15 1.27 -9.24 9.21
CA VAL A 15 0.76 -7.88 9.41
C VAL A 15 1.92 -6.98 9.82
N SER A 16 2.21 -5.97 8.99
CA SER A 16 3.10 -4.86 9.34
C SER A 16 2.22 -3.67 9.72
N GLY A 17 2.02 -3.46 11.03
CA GLY A 17 1.34 -2.28 11.57
C GLY A 17 2.32 -1.16 11.93
N GLY A 18 1.83 0.08 11.94
CA GLY A 18 2.58 1.24 12.45
C GLY A 18 3.54 1.87 11.45
N ILE A 19 3.30 1.72 10.14
CA ILE A 19 4.12 2.40 9.13
C ILE A 19 3.70 3.87 9.09
N THR A 20 4.57 4.73 9.60
CA THR A 20 4.35 6.18 9.60
C THR A 20 4.55 6.77 8.19
N LEU A 21 3.52 7.44 7.69
CA LEU A 21 3.55 8.21 6.44
C LEU A 21 3.71 9.71 6.76
N ASN A 22 4.34 10.46 5.86
CA ASN A 22 4.48 11.92 5.97
C ASN A 22 4.17 12.57 4.62
N SER A 23 3.47 13.71 4.63
CA SER A 23 3.10 14.46 3.43
C SER A 23 4.28 15.06 2.66
N SER A 24 5.47 15.14 3.25
CA SER A 24 6.66 15.69 2.58
C SER A 24 7.49 14.69 1.79
N SER A 25 7.21 13.39 1.92
CA SER A 25 8.03 12.35 1.28
C SER A 25 7.29 11.02 1.22
N SER A 26 7.46 10.31 0.12
CA SER A 26 6.95 8.94 -0.01
C SER A 26 7.71 7.96 0.88
N THR A 27 7.00 7.06 1.54
CA THR A 27 7.55 6.00 2.39
C THR A 27 7.34 4.64 1.74
N THR A 28 8.39 3.82 1.64
CA THR A 28 8.24 2.41 1.23
C THR A 28 7.43 1.65 2.27
N ILE A 29 6.32 1.03 1.86
CA ILE A 29 5.40 0.31 2.76
C ILE A 29 5.45 -1.21 2.55
N ALA A 30 5.94 -1.64 1.40
CA ALA A 30 6.09 -3.05 1.04
C ALA A 30 7.25 -3.21 0.04
N VAL A 31 8.18 -4.11 0.33
CA VAL A 31 9.32 -4.39 -0.57
C VAL A 31 8.89 -5.21 -1.79
N ALA A 32 9.73 -5.27 -2.82
CA ALA A 32 9.48 -6.16 -3.95
C ALA A 32 9.44 -7.64 -3.49
N ASN A 33 8.37 -8.35 -3.84
CA ASN A 33 8.17 -9.75 -3.48
C ASN A 33 7.51 -10.52 -4.64
N THR A 34 8.22 -11.49 -5.20
CA THR A 34 7.75 -12.32 -6.33
C THR A 34 6.76 -13.41 -5.93
N ASN A 35 6.60 -13.66 -4.63
CA ASN A 35 5.71 -14.68 -4.08
C ASN A 35 4.44 -14.09 -3.43
N ARG A 36 4.26 -12.76 -3.48
CA ARG A 36 3.13 -12.07 -2.86
C ARG A 36 1.80 -12.50 -3.49
N VAL A 37 0.89 -13.04 -2.69
CA VAL A 37 -0.44 -13.52 -3.14
C VAL A 37 -1.51 -12.48 -2.92
N PHE A 38 -1.39 -11.76 -1.82
CA PHE A 38 -2.38 -10.81 -1.37
C PHE A 38 -1.68 -9.65 -0.69
N LEU A 39 -2.27 -8.48 -0.87
CA LEU A 39 -1.85 -7.26 -0.20
C LEU A 39 -3.09 -6.47 0.15
N HIS A 40 -3.22 -6.15 1.43
CA HIS A 40 -4.23 -5.25 1.95
C HIS A 40 -3.55 -4.08 2.62
N VAL A 41 -3.94 -2.89 2.20
CA VAL A 41 -3.45 -1.62 2.75
C VAL A 41 -4.65 -0.91 3.35
N SER A 42 -4.67 -0.70 4.67
CA SER A 42 -5.78 -0.03 5.35
C SER A 42 -5.38 1.30 5.98
N ASN A 43 -6.33 2.23 5.87
CA ASN A 43 -6.38 3.49 6.59
C ASN A 43 -7.28 3.32 7.81
N ASN A 44 -6.73 3.52 9.01
CA ASN A 44 -7.53 3.56 10.24
C ASN A 44 -7.76 5.00 10.74
N ASP A 45 -7.27 6.00 10.02
CA ASP A 45 -7.51 7.42 10.29
C ASP A 45 -8.82 7.87 9.63
N ASN A 46 -9.59 8.71 10.33
CA ASN A 46 -10.89 9.22 9.88
C ASN A 46 -10.83 10.65 9.30
N ALA A 47 -9.64 11.25 9.26
CA ALA A 47 -9.41 12.63 8.89
C ALA A 47 -8.39 12.79 7.75
N ILE A 48 -7.47 11.83 7.57
CA ILE A 48 -6.34 11.95 6.64
C ILE A 48 -6.28 10.77 5.66
N GLY A 49 -6.42 11.05 4.37
CA GLY A 49 -6.22 10.08 3.28
C GLY A 49 -4.77 9.98 2.82
N PHE A 50 -4.48 9.01 1.95
CA PHE A 50 -3.12 8.85 1.40
C PHE A 50 -3.14 8.32 -0.04
N TRP A 51 -2.04 8.54 -0.74
CA TRP A 51 -1.79 8.04 -2.07
C TRP A 51 -0.92 6.79 -2.00
N LEU A 52 -1.42 5.69 -2.56
CA LEU A 52 -0.69 4.44 -2.75
C LEU A 52 -0.07 4.39 -4.15
N LYS A 53 1.22 4.07 -4.23
CA LYS A 53 2.00 4.03 -5.48
C LYS A 53 2.62 2.65 -5.68
N LEU A 54 2.53 2.16 -6.91
CA LEU A 54 3.10 0.87 -7.34
C LEU A 54 4.50 1.07 -7.93
N GLN A 55 5.40 1.67 -7.16
CA GLN A 55 6.79 1.94 -7.55
C GLN A 55 7.66 2.27 -6.32
N PRO A 56 8.99 2.39 -6.49
CA PRO A 56 9.89 2.74 -5.40
C PRO A 56 9.66 4.14 -4.84
N ALA A 57 9.88 4.32 -3.53
CA ALA A 57 9.78 5.63 -2.86
C ALA A 57 10.80 6.67 -3.39
N SER A 58 11.89 6.22 -4.02
CA SER A 58 12.88 7.08 -4.66
C SER A 58 12.42 7.73 -5.97
N VAL A 59 11.30 7.29 -6.53
CA VAL A 59 10.68 7.93 -7.70
C VAL A 59 9.87 9.13 -7.21
N ASP A 60 10.34 10.33 -7.59
CA ASP A 60 9.71 11.60 -7.24
C ASP A 60 8.49 11.88 -8.14
N ASP A 61 7.32 11.57 -7.60
CA ASP A 61 6.04 11.80 -8.26
C ASP A 61 4.90 11.98 -7.26
N ASP A 62 5.09 12.94 -6.37
CA ASP A 62 4.17 13.26 -5.28
C ASP A 62 2.69 13.30 -5.72
N MET A 63 1.85 12.70 -4.88
CA MET A 63 0.39 12.66 -5.04
C MET A 63 -0.12 12.01 -6.33
N LYS A 64 0.68 11.18 -7.01
CA LYS A 64 0.21 10.28 -8.08
C LYS A 64 0.00 8.87 -7.54
N GLY A 65 -1.13 8.26 -7.85
CA GLY A 65 -1.41 6.88 -7.44
C GLY A 65 -2.89 6.63 -7.17
N ILE A 66 -3.16 5.59 -6.40
CA ILE A 66 -4.50 5.23 -5.93
C ILE A 66 -4.75 5.99 -4.63
N PHE A 67 -5.75 6.86 -4.62
CA PHE A 67 -6.12 7.59 -3.39
C PHE A 67 -6.99 6.70 -2.50
N ILE A 68 -6.55 6.51 -1.26
CA ILE A 68 -7.29 5.81 -0.21
C ILE A 68 -7.80 6.85 0.78
N SER A 69 -9.09 7.11 0.71
CA SER A 69 -9.77 8.16 1.47
C SER A 69 -10.08 7.72 2.90
N SER A 70 -9.95 8.63 3.85
CA SER A 70 -10.37 8.49 5.26
C SER A 70 -11.81 8.97 5.51
N LYS A 71 -12.48 9.56 4.52
CA LYS A 71 -13.83 10.11 4.67
C LYS A 71 -14.82 9.04 5.09
N VAL A 72 -15.70 9.38 6.03
CA VAL A 72 -16.82 8.52 6.46
C VAL A 72 -17.64 8.09 5.24
N GLY A 73 -17.79 6.78 5.06
CA GLY A 73 -18.50 6.18 3.92
C GLY A 73 -17.63 5.92 2.69
N ALA A 74 -16.35 6.31 2.70
CA ALA A 74 -15.38 5.84 1.71
C ALA A 74 -14.90 4.43 2.03
N ILE A 75 -14.27 3.78 1.05
CA ILE A 75 -13.55 2.52 1.24
C ILE A 75 -12.16 2.88 1.78
N PRO A 76 -11.86 2.64 3.07
CA PRO A 76 -10.63 3.11 3.71
C PRO A 76 -9.47 2.13 3.47
N PHE A 77 -9.53 1.34 2.41
CA PHE A 77 -8.52 0.33 2.12
C PHE A 77 -8.38 0.10 0.62
N TRP A 78 -7.26 -0.50 0.26
CA TRP A 78 -7.04 -1.05 -1.07
C TRP A 78 -6.54 -2.48 -0.94
N GLU A 79 -7.03 -3.34 -1.83
CA GLU A 79 -6.62 -4.74 -1.92
C GLU A 79 -6.14 -5.04 -3.33
N MET A 80 -5.10 -5.88 -3.42
CA MET A 80 -4.60 -6.36 -4.70
C MET A 80 -5.65 -7.27 -5.38
N PRO A 81 -5.98 -7.04 -6.66
CA PRO A 81 -6.90 -7.93 -7.39
C PRO A 81 -6.33 -9.35 -7.51
N THR A 82 -7.18 -10.37 -7.34
CA THR A 82 -6.78 -11.79 -7.27
C THR A 82 -6.10 -12.33 -8.54
N ASP A 83 -6.33 -11.69 -9.69
CA ASP A 83 -5.91 -12.21 -10.99
C ASP A 83 -4.53 -11.69 -11.42
N ASN A 84 -4.01 -10.65 -10.77
CA ASN A 84 -2.76 -9.97 -11.12
C ASN A 84 -1.91 -9.74 -9.88
N ILE A 85 -0.67 -10.23 -9.89
CA ILE A 85 0.28 -9.94 -8.81
C ILE A 85 1.18 -8.79 -9.20
N TYR A 86 1.17 -7.75 -8.37
CA TYR A 86 2.22 -6.75 -8.36
C TYR A 86 3.37 -7.20 -7.46
N THR A 87 4.52 -7.49 -8.08
CA THR A 87 5.71 -8.00 -7.38
C THR A 87 6.72 -6.91 -7.01
N GLY A 88 6.45 -5.65 -7.37
CA GLY A 88 7.35 -4.54 -7.13
C GLY A 88 7.23 -3.97 -5.72
N GLU A 89 7.97 -2.89 -5.49
CA GLU A 89 7.88 -2.09 -4.27
C GLU A 89 6.59 -1.27 -4.27
N LEU A 90 5.92 -1.18 -3.13
CA LEU A 90 4.86 -0.20 -2.91
C LEU A 90 5.35 0.87 -1.95
N CYS A 91 4.96 2.11 -2.25
CA CYS A 91 5.15 3.23 -1.35
C CYS A 91 3.86 4.03 -1.20
N ALA A 92 3.80 4.83 -0.15
CA ALA A 92 2.68 5.69 0.14
C ALA A 92 3.12 7.07 0.64
N ILE A 93 2.28 8.06 0.41
CA ILE A 93 2.43 9.43 0.90
C ILE A 93 1.09 9.93 1.41
N THR A 94 1.05 10.48 2.61
CA THR A 94 -0.19 11.04 3.17
C THR A 94 -0.55 12.35 2.49
N GLU A 95 -1.84 12.64 2.36
CA GLU A 95 -2.31 13.91 1.78
C GLU A 95 -1.94 15.12 2.66
N ALA A 96 -1.84 14.90 3.97
CA ALA A 96 -1.50 15.92 4.95
C ALA A 96 -0.94 15.29 6.23
N GLY A 97 -0.09 16.05 6.91
CA GLY A 97 0.42 15.67 8.23
C GLY A 97 1.21 14.36 8.23
N THR A 98 1.08 13.62 9.33
CA THR A 98 1.75 12.35 9.59
C THR A 98 0.77 11.42 10.27
N PHE A 99 0.63 10.18 9.80
CA PHE A 99 -0.21 9.16 10.43
C PHE A 99 0.26 7.74 10.09
N GLU A 100 -0.31 6.73 10.75
CA GLU A 100 0.07 5.32 10.59
C GLU A 100 -0.94 4.53 9.75
N ILE A 101 -0.43 3.69 8.86
CA ILE A 101 -1.21 2.69 8.12
C ILE A 101 -0.85 1.26 8.53
N PHE A 102 -1.68 0.31 8.10
CA PHE A 102 -1.48 -1.11 8.32
C PHE A 102 -1.42 -1.86 6.99
N ILE A 103 -0.46 -2.77 6.88
CA ILE A 103 -0.27 -3.64 5.72
C ILE A 103 -0.43 -5.09 6.14
N THR A 104 -1.23 -5.85 5.39
CA THR A 104 -1.31 -7.32 5.53
C THR A 104 -0.86 -7.96 4.22
N GLU A 105 0.14 -8.84 4.27
CA GLU A 105 0.70 -9.55 3.12
C GLU A 105 0.64 -11.08 3.30
N TYR A 106 0.50 -11.81 2.18
CA TYR A 106 0.60 -13.28 2.08
C TYR A 106 1.60 -13.69 1.00
#